data_AF-A0A520ELY2-F1
#
_entry.id   AF-A0A520ELY2-F1
#
_cell.length_a   1.000
_cell.length_b   1.000
_cell.length_c   1.000
_cell.angle_alpha   90.00
_cell.angle_beta   90.00
_cell.angle_gamma   90.00
#
_symmetry.space_group_name_H-M   'P 1'
#
loop_
_entity.id
_entity.type
_entity.pdbx_description
1 polymer ?
#
loop_
_entity_poly.entity_id
_entity_poly.type
_entity_poly.pdbx_seq_one_letter_code
_entity_poly.pdbx_strand_id
1 'polypeptide(L)'
;MSITFVSVSMLPVALPDMSEGLGATAAQTDWFMLAYLLTTAVFILVLGKVADLVGRRPVYLLGLACLTVSAAAIAVAGEPTLVIVLRVLQGVGAAA
;
A
#
# COMPACT_ATOMS: atom_id res chain seq x y z
N MET A 1 -0.99 -13.07 -6.07
CA MET A 1 -2.33 -12.97 -5.44
C MET A 1 -2.30 -13.29 -3.94
N SER A 2 -1.55 -14.31 -3.49
CA SER A 2 -1.52 -14.69 -2.06
C SER A 2 -0.86 -13.68 -1.12
N ILE A 3 0.18 -12.95 -1.55
CA ILE A 3 0.89 -11.97 -0.69
C ILE A 3 0.07 -10.69 -0.47
N THR A 4 -0.60 -10.18 -1.49
CA THR A 4 -1.45 -8.97 -1.40
C THR A 4 -2.60 -9.15 -0.42
N PHE A 5 -3.17 -10.35 -0.36
CA PHE A 5 -4.27 -10.66 0.55
C PHE A 5 -3.85 -10.59 2.03
N VAL A 6 -2.63 -11.03 2.33
CA VAL A 6 -2.06 -10.96 3.70
C VAL A 6 -1.85 -9.51 4.14
N SER A 7 -1.40 -8.62 3.25
CA SER A 7 -1.23 -7.20 3.57
C SER A 7 -2.56 -6.51 3.87
N VAL A 8 -3.64 -6.88 3.18
CA VAL A 8 -4.98 -6.30 3.41
C VAL A 8 -5.60 -6.82 4.71
N SER A 9 -5.40 -8.09 5.06
CA SER A 9 -6.04 -8.71 6.24
C SER A 9 -5.34 -8.37 7.58
N MET A 10 -4.06 -7.99 7.55
CA MET A 10 -3.28 -7.66 8.75
C MET A 10 -3.59 -6.25 9.30
N LEU A 11 -4.17 -5.40 8.46
CA LEU A 11 -4.41 -3.98 8.75
C LEU A 11 -5.50 -3.70 9.78
N PRO A 12 -6.72 -4.30 9.71
CA PRO A 12 -7.77 -4.05 10.70
C PRO A 12 -7.35 -4.38 12.14
N VAL A 13 -6.39 -5.31 12.29
CA VAL A 13 -5.87 -5.74 13.60
C VAL A 13 -4.83 -4.77 14.15
N ALA A 14 -3.97 -4.19 13.29
CA ALA A 14 -2.92 -3.26 13.70
C ALA A 14 -3.34 -1.78 13.67
N LEU A 15 -4.45 -1.45 12.99
CA LEU A 15 -4.97 -0.10 12.83
C LEU A 15 -5.28 0.62 14.15
N PRO A 16 -5.88 -0.02 15.18
CA PRO A 16 -6.15 0.64 16.47
C PRO A 16 -4.85 1.06 17.17
N ASP A 17 -3.88 0.15 17.29
CA ASP A 17 -2.59 0.39 17.94
C ASP A 17 -1.76 1.45 17.19
N MET A 18 -1.77 1.41 15.85
CA MET A 18 -1.12 2.43 15.03
C MET A 18 -1.80 3.80 15.17
N SER A 19 -3.14 3.84 15.21
CA SER A 19 -3.90 5.09 15.35
C SER A 19 -3.69 5.72 16.73
N GLU A 20 -3.66 4.92 17.80
CA GLU A 20 -3.35 5.39 19.16
C GLU A 20 -1.90 5.86 19.29
N GLY A 21 -0.94 5.09 18.76
CA GLY A 21 0.48 5.44 18.81
C GLY A 21 0.86 6.69 17.99
N LEU A 22 0.10 6.99 16.93
CA LEU A 22 0.32 8.16 16.06
C LEU A 22 -0.59 9.36 16.39
N GLY A 23 -1.57 9.19 17.29
CA GLY A 23 -2.59 10.21 17.55
C GLY A 23 -3.46 10.52 16.33
N ALA A 24 -3.67 9.54 15.45
CA ALA A 24 -4.40 9.73 14.19
C ALA A 24 -5.89 9.96 14.45
N THR A 25 -6.49 10.89 13.70
CA THR A 25 -7.94 11.11 13.72
C THR A 25 -8.67 9.97 13.02
N ALA A 26 -9.94 9.72 13.39
CA ALA A 26 -10.77 8.69 12.75
C ALA A 26 -10.78 8.79 11.22
N ALA A 27 -10.84 10.03 10.70
CA ALA A 27 -10.77 10.28 9.25
C ALA A 27 -9.44 9.81 8.63
N GLN A 28 -8.30 10.03 9.30
CA GLN A 28 -6.99 9.58 8.79
C GLN A 28 -6.88 8.06 8.81
N THR A 29 -7.41 7.41 9.85
CA THR A 29 -7.41 5.95 9.98
C THR A 29 -8.21 5.29 8.86
N ASP A 30 -9.36 5.86 8.47
CA ASP A 30 -10.12 5.42 7.29
C ASP A 30 -9.31 5.58 6.00
N TRP A 31 -8.60 6.70 5.87
CA TRP A 31 -7.74 6.97 4.71
C TRP A 31 -6.57 5.98 4.58
N PHE A 32 -6.10 5.36 5.65
CA PHE A 32 -5.03 4.34 5.56
C PHE A 32 -5.45 3.15 4.69
N MET A 33 -6.72 2.75 4.75
CA MET A 33 -7.25 1.64 3.94
C MET A 33 -7.75 2.13 2.59
N LEU A 34 -8.48 3.25 2.56
CA LEU A 34 -9.02 3.83 1.32
C LEU A 34 -7.93 4.21 0.32
N ALA A 35 -6.84 4.84 0.76
CA ALA A 35 -5.76 5.24 -0.12
C ALA A 35 -5.12 4.04 -0.82
N TYR A 36 -4.90 2.94 -0.09
CA TYR A 36 -4.37 1.69 -0.64
C TYR A 36 -5.33 1.06 -1.68
N LEU A 37 -6.61 0.93 -1.33
CA LEU A 37 -7.61 0.33 -2.22
C LEU A 37 -7.79 1.15 -3.51
N LEU A 38 -7.91 2.47 -3.36
CA LEU A 38 -8.15 3.38 -4.48
C LEU A 38 -6.98 3.40 -5.45
N THR A 39 -5.74 3.46 -4.93
CA THR A 39 -4.54 3.43 -5.77
C THR A 39 -4.37 2.08 -6.44
N THR A 40 -4.55 0.98 -5.71
CA THR A 40 -4.51 -0.37 -6.30
C THR A 40 -5.52 -0.50 -7.45
N ALA A 41 -6.76 -0.07 -7.25
CA ALA A 41 -7.81 -0.14 -8.27
C ALA A 41 -7.51 0.67 -9.53
N VAL A 42 -6.99 1.89 -9.37
CA VAL A 42 -6.63 2.77 -10.49
C VAL A 42 -5.40 2.25 -11.24
N PHE A 43 -4.37 1.81 -10.51
CA PHE A 43 -3.12 1.39 -11.12
C PHE A 43 -3.15 -0.01 -11.72
N ILE A 44 -4.10 -0.88 -11.35
CA ILE A 44 -4.18 -2.25 -11.88
C ILE A 44 -4.34 -2.26 -13.42
N LEU A 45 -5.11 -1.31 -13.96
CA LEU A 45 -5.33 -1.18 -15.40
C LEU A 45 -4.10 -0.60 -16.10
N VAL A 46 -3.44 0.36 -15.47
CA VAL A 46 -2.25 1.04 -16.01
C VAL A 46 -1.05 0.11 -16.02
N LEU A 47 -0.75 -0.51 -14.87
CA LEU A 47 0.38 -1.42 -14.72
C LEU A 47 0.15 -2.74 -15.45
N GLY A 48 -1.10 -3.21 -15.60
CA GLY A 48 -1.43 -4.33 -16.47
C GLY A 48 -1.03 -4.08 -17.93
N LYS A 49 -1.37 -2.89 -18.46
CA LYS A 49 -0.97 -2.47 -19.81
C LYS A 49 0.55 -2.32 -19.95
N VAL A 50 1.23 -1.79 -18.94
CA VAL A 50 2.70 -1.66 -18.93
C VAL A 50 3.36 -3.04 -18.87
N ALA A 51 2.83 -3.98 -18.09
CA ALA A 51 3.32 -5.35 -18.02
C ALA A 51 3.19 -6.11 -19.34
N ASP A 52 2.15 -5.81 -20.12
CA ASP A 52 1.97 -6.38 -21.46
C ASP A 52 2.98 -5.83 -22.47
N LEU A 53 3.42 -4.58 -22.32
CA LEU A 53 4.38 -3.92 -23.22
C LEU A 53 5.85 -4.23 -22.90
N VAL A 54 6.23 -4.21 -21.62
CA VAL A 54 7.62 -4.32 -21.16
C VAL A 54 7.96 -5.73 -20.66
N GLY A 55 6.96 -6.60 -20.56
CA GLY A 55 7.05 -7.96 -20.02
C GLY A 55 6.72 -8.01 -18.53
N ARG A 56 6.08 -9.10 -18.11
CA ARG A 56 5.55 -9.28 -16.75
C ARG A 56 6.61 -9.32 -15.64
N ARG A 57 7.82 -9.83 -15.95
CA ARG A 57 8.88 -10.05 -14.95
C ARG A 57 9.43 -8.75 -14.31
N PRO A 58 9.84 -7.72 -15.07
CA PRO A 58 10.33 -6.47 -14.48
C PRO A 58 9.24 -5.71 -13.71
N VAL A 59 7.99 -5.73 -14.20
CA VAL A 59 6.87 -5.06 -13.52
C VAL A 59 6.59 -5.71 -12.17
N TYR A 60 6.51 -7.04 -12.11
CA TYR A 60 6.34 -7.76 -10.84
C TYR A 60 7.46 -7.47 -9.82
N LEU A 61 8.73 -7.40 -10.27
CA LEU A 61 9.86 -7.09 -9.40
C LEU A 61 9.83 -5.65 -8.87
N LEU A 62 9.43 -4.69 -9.70
CA LEU A 62 9.21 -3.30 -9.28
C LEU A 62 8.08 -3.19 -8.26
N GLY A 63 6.97 -3.92 -8.49
CA GLY A 63 5.86 -4.02 -7.55
C GLY A 63 6.30 -4.54 -6.19
N LEU A 64 7.04 -5.65 -6.20
CA LEU A 64 7.57 -6.28 -5.00
C LEU A 64 8.52 -5.35 -4.22
N ALA A 65 9.42 -4.67 -4.91
CA ALA A 65 10.36 -3.72 -4.31
C ALA A 65 9.61 -2.52 -3.69
N CYS A 66 8.61 -1.99 -4.38
CA CYS A 66 7.78 -0.90 -3.87
C CYS A 66 7.00 -1.31 -2.62
N LEU A 67 6.42 -2.51 -2.63
CA LEU A 67 5.68 -3.08 -1.49
C LEU A 67 6.56 -3.22 -0.24
N THR A 68 7.75 -3.79 -0.41
CA THR A 68 8.69 -4.04 0.71
C THR A 68 9.26 -2.74 1.28
N VAL A 69 9.69 -1.81 0.42
CA VAL A 69 10.21 -0.50 0.86
C VAL A 69 9.13 0.31 1.57
N SER A 70 7.92 0.35 1.02
CA SER A 70 6.80 1.09 1.64
C SER A 70 6.40 0.48 2.98
N ALA A 71 6.38 -0.85 3.10
CA ALA A 71 6.07 -1.53 4.36
C ALA A 71 7.12 -1.22 5.45
N ALA A 72 8.41 -1.25 5.10
CA ALA A 72 9.49 -0.90 6.01
C ALA A 72 9.42 0.58 6.43
N ALA A 73 9.09 1.47 5.51
CA ALA A 73 8.93 2.90 5.78
C ALA A 73 7.73 3.19 6.71
N ILE A 74 6.62 2.44 6.58
CA ILE A 74 5.45 2.59 7.46
C ILE A 74 5.80 2.20 8.90
N ALA A 75 6.67 1.21 9.11
CA ALA A 75 7.08 0.77 10.45
C ALA A 75 7.85 1.85 11.23
N VAL A 76 8.43 2.84 10.55
CA VAL A 76 9.17 3.96 11.15
C VAL A 76 8.44 5.30 10.95
N ALA A 77 7.24 5.29 10.38
CA ALA A 77 6.49 6.51 10.13
C ALA A 77 5.98 7.09 11.46
N GLY A 78 6.37 8.33 11.75
CA GLY A 78 5.97 9.06 12.96
C GLY A 78 4.76 10.00 12.78
N GLU A 79 4.15 10.03 11.59
CA GLU A 79 3.05 10.94 11.29
C GLU A 79 1.95 10.23 10.47
N PRO A 80 0.65 10.41 10.80
CA PRO A 80 -0.47 9.79 10.06
C PRO A 80 -0.47 10.10 8.57
N THR A 81 -0.14 11.35 8.19
CA THR A 81 -0.10 11.78 6.79
C THR A 81 0.95 11.01 5.98
N LEU A 82 2.12 10.75 6.59
CA LEU A 82 3.18 9.98 5.96
C LEU A 82 2.73 8.53 5.73
N VAL A 83 1.98 7.95 6.67
CA VAL A 83 1.39 6.61 6.50
C VAL A 83 0.44 6.59 5.29
N ILE A 84 -0.42 7.59 5.10
CA ILE A 84 -1.31 7.68 3.93
C ILE A 84 -0.51 7.72 2.62
N VAL A 85 0.53 8.54 2.55
CA VAL A 85 1.40 8.63 1.35
C VAL A 85 2.09 7.30 1.06
N LEU A 86 2.60 6.63 2.09
CA LEU A 86 3.23 5.32 1.94
C LEU A 86 2.20 4.24 1.52
N ARG A 87 0.94 4.35 1.94
CA ARG A 87 -0.14 3.46 1.48
C ARG A 87 -0.48 3.66 0.01
N VAL A 88 -0.43 4.90 -0.48
CA VAL A 88 -0.56 5.20 -1.91
C VAL A 88 0.53 4.48 -2.70
N LEU A 89 1.79 4.61 -2.27
CA LEU A 89 2.92 3.90 -2.90
C LEU A 89 2.76 2.39 -2.82
N GLN A 90 2.33 1.87 -1.67
CA GLN A 90 2.12 0.43 -1.50
C GLN A 90 1.00 -0.11 -2.39
N GLY A 91 -0.06 0.66 -2.64
CA GLY A 91 -1.12 0.29 -3.58
C GLY A 91 -0.67 0.28 -5.04
N VAL A 92 0.21 1.21 -5.43
CA VAL A 92 0.89 1.15 -6.74
C VAL A 92 1.72 -0.12 -6.86
N GLY A 93 2.50 -0.46 -5.84
CA GLY A 93 3.28 -1.70 -5.80
C GLY A 93 2.44 -2.97 -5.84
N ALA A 94 1.24 -2.95 -5.25
CA ALA A 94 0.30 -4.08 -5.23
C ALA A 94 -0.40 -4.33 -6.58
N ALA A 95 -0.43 -3.33 -7.46
CA ALA A 95 -1.08 -3.38 -8.77
C ALA A 95 -0.15 -3.86 -9.91
N ALA A 96 1.16 -4.02 -9.63
CA ALA A 96 2.19 -4.51 -10.56
C ALA A 96 2.33 -6.05 -10.52
#